data_AF-A0A822DY45-F1
#
_entry.id   AF-A0A822DY45-F1
#
_cell.length_a   1.000
_cell.length_b   1.000
_cell.length_c   1.000
_cell.angle_alpha   90.00
_cell.angle_beta   90.00
_cell.angle_gamma   90.00
#
_symmetry.space_group_name_H-M   'P 1'
#
loop_
_entity.id
_entity.type
_entity.pdbx_description
1 polymer ?
#
loop_
_entity_poly.entity_id
_entity_poly.type
_entity_poly.pdbx_seq_one_letter_code
_entity_poly.pdbx_strand_id
1 'polypeptide(L)' 'DSLTIQQIIPATIDPNEQRRQDKAPSLKEVQCAIKQMKNGKAPGNDGISADIIKAGGLPMAKWLHEIFVDIWENETIVED' A
#
# COMPACT_ATOMS: atom_id res chain seq x y z
N ASP A 1 27.94 -14.43 -25.97
CA ASP A 1 26.96 -15.07 -25.06
C ASP A 1 25.83 -14.12 -24.71
N SER A 2 24.81 -14.07 -25.59
CA SER A 2 23.59 -13.34 -25.34
C SER A 2 22.60 -14.33 -24.71
N LEU A 3 22.63 -14.43 -23.38
CA LEU A 3 21.59 -15.13 -22.64
C LEU A 3 20.37 -14.21 -22.62
N THR A 4 19.38 -14.65 -23.37
CA THR A 4 18.11 -14.00 -23.67
C THR A 4 17.40 -13.49 -22.41
N ILE A 5 17.13 -12.17 -22.35
CA ILE A 5 16.31 -11.53 -21.30
C ILE A 5 14.90 -12.18 -21.16
N GLN A 6 14.48 -12.98 -22.15
CA GLN A 6 13.21 -13.71 -22.14
C GLN A 6 13.18 -14.93 -21.19
N GLN A 7 14.26 -15.25 -20.47
CA GLN A 7 14.29 -16.35 -19.48
C GLN A 7 14.08 -15.92 -18.02
N ILE A 8 13.73 -14.65 -17.75
CA ILE A 8 13.21 -14.30 -16.42
C ILE A 8 11.84 -14.97 -16.31
N ILE A 9 11.80 -16.15 -15.70
CA ILE A 9 10.57 -16.77 -15.24
C ILE A 9 9.94 -15.71 -14.32
N PRO A 10 8.78 -15.12 -14.66
CA PRO A 10 8.11 -14.22 -13.72
C PRO A 10 7.98 -15.02 -12.44
N ALA A 11 8.52 -14.52 -11.33
CA ALA A 11 8.38 -15.20 -10.05
C ALA A 11 6.89 -15.48 -9.91
N THR A 12 6.47 -16.75 -10.04
CA THR A 12 5.06 -17.10 -10.12
C THR A 12 4.47 -16.69 -8.78
N ILE A 13 3.89 -15.50 -8.72
CA ILE A 13 3.19 -15.01 -7.54
C ILE A 13 2.13 -16.07 -7.26
N ASP A 14 2.07 -16.53 -6.01
CA ASP A 14 1.08 -17.50 -5.59
C ASP A 14 -0.32 -17.01 -6.05
N PRO A 15 -1.15 -17.82 -6.71
CA PRO A 15 -2.44 -17.37 -7.22
C PRO A 15 -3.36 -16.78 -6.16
N ASN A 16 -3.17 -17.10 -4.87
CA ASN A 16 -3.89 -16.46 -3.79
C ASN A 16 -3.34 -15.07 -3.51
N GLU A 17 -2.02 -14.87 -3.59
CA GLU A 17 -1.40 -13.57 -3.42
C GLU A 17 -1.78 -12.61 -4.55
N GLN A 18 -1.82 -13.09 -5.81
CA GLN A 18 -2.32 -12.27 -6.92
C GLN A 18 -3.76 -11.79 -6.65
N ARG A 19 -4.66 -12.71 -6.26
CA ARG A 19 -6.05 -12.39 -5.92
C ARG A 19 -6.21 -11.46 -4.71
N ARG A 20 -5.22 -11.40 -3.82
CA ARG A 20 -5.20 -10.46 -2.70
C ARG A 20 -4.82 -9.06 -3.17
N GLN A 21 -3.87 -8.97 -4.11
CA GLN A 21 -3.41 -7.72 -4.70
C GLN A 21 -4.43 -7.13 -5.68
N ASP A 22 -5.28 -7.93 -6.32
CA ASP A 22 -6.33 -7.43 -7.23
C ASP A 22 -7.52 -6.75 -6.50
N LYS A 23 -7.45 -6.56 -5.18
CA LYS A 23 -8.54 -6.02 -4.36
C LYS A 23 -8.07 -4.80 -3.58
N ALA A 24 -8.99 -3.85 -3.40
CA ALA A 24 -8.77 -2.72 -2.52
C ALA A 24 -8.39 -3.19 -1.10
N PRO A 25 -7.50 -2.47 -0.40
CA PRO A 25 -7.05 -2.86 0.92
C PRO A 25 -8.20 -2.81 1.92
N SER A 26 -8.31 -3.83 2.77
CA SER A 26 -9.29 -3.84 3.85
C SER A 26 -8.92 -2.89 5.00
N LEU A 27 -9.90 -2.40 5.75
CA LEU A 27 -9.66 -1.58 6.94
C LEU A 27 -8.69 -2.24 7.93
N LYS A 28 -8.75 -3.57 8.07
CA LYS A 28 -7.85 -4.31 8.95
C LYS A 28 -6.40 -4.28 8.47
N GLU A 29 -6.18 -4.37 7.16
CA GLU A 29 -4.85 -4.24 6.56
C GLU A 29 -4.29 -2.85 6.80
N VAL A 30 -5.11 -1.80 6.62
CA VAL A 30 -4.73 -0.41 6.92
C VAL A 30 -4.35 -0.24 8.40
N GLN A 31 -5.17 -0.76 9.31
CA GLN A 31 -4.86 -0.71 10.75
C GLN A 31 -3.56 -1.44 11.10
N CYS A 32 -3.34 -2.61 10.51
CA CYS A 32 -2.10 -3.36 10.70
C CYS A 32 -0.89 -2.60 10.13
N ALA A 33 -1.03 -1.97 8.97
CA ALA A 33 0.02 -1.16 8.36
C ALA A 33 0.40 0.02 9.25
N ILE A 34 -0.59 0.79 9.74
CA ILE A 34 -0.38 1.91 10.66
C ILE A 34 0.39 1.46 11.91
N LYS A 35 0.03 0.31 12.50
CA LYS A 35 0.73 -0.24 13.67
C LYS A 35 2.19 -0.60 13.38
N GLN A 36 2.47 -1.10 12.18
CA GLN A 36 3.81 -1.54 11.75
C GLN A 36 4.76 -0.38 11.39
N MET A 37 4.25 0.85 11.19
CA MET A 37 5.10 2.01 10.93
C MET A 37 6.13 2.22 12.05
N LYS A 38 7.32 2.74 11.75
CA LYS A 38 8.35 3.01 12.77
C LYS A 38 8.22 4.43 13.29
N ASN A 39 8.24 4.59 14.62
CA ASN A 39 8.21 5.89 15.29
C ASN A 39 9.56 6.60 15.19
N GLY A 40 9.56 7.93 15.36
CA GLY A 40 10.80 8.73 15.36
C GLY A 40 11.49 8.83 14.00
N LYS A 41 10.78 8.49 12.91
CA LYS A 41 11.19 8.84 11.55
C LYS A 41 10.83 10.29 11.26
N ALA A 42 11.71 10.99 10.56
CA ALA A 42 11.41 12.33 10.07
C ALA A 42 10.15 12.28 9.19
N PRO A 43 9.22 13.25 9.34
CA PRO A 43 8.06 13.34 8.47
C PRO A 43 8.47 13.60 7.02
N GLY A 44 7.56 13.30 6.08
CA GLY A 44 7.73 13.67 4.68
C GLY A 44 7.61 15.18 4.46
N ASN A 45 7.57 15.61 3.20
CA ASN A 45 7.36 17.01 2.84
C ASN A 45 5.97 17.53 3.26
N ASP A 46 5.03 16.63 3.55
CA ASP A 46 3.71 16.91 4.11
C ASP A 46 3.73 17.27 5.61
N GLY A 47 4.86 17.05 6.29
CA GLY A 47 4.98 17.28 7.73
C GLY A 47 4.25 16.26 8.60
N ILE A 48 3.71 15.18 8.02
CA ILE A 48 2.93 14.17 8.76
C ILE A 48 3.85 13.03 9.17
N SER A 49 4.04 12.83 10.48
CA SER A 49 4.88 11.75 11.01
C SER A 49 4.07 10.48 11.28
N ALA A 50 4.77 9.34 11.33
CA ALA A 50 4.19 8.07 11.74
C ALA A 50 3.52 8.14 13.14
N ASP A 51 4.09 8.94 14.03
CA ASP A 51 3.58 9.14 15.40
C ASP A 51 2.20 9.81 15.38
N ILE A 52 2.00 10.81 14.53
CA ILE A 52 0.71 11.51 14.35
C ILE A 52 -0.34 10.56 13.77
N ILE A 53 0.03 9.80 12.74
CA ILE A 53 -0.89 8.82 12.11
C ILE A 53 -1.33 7.76 13.12
N LYS A 54 -0.40 7.26 13.94
CA LYS A 54 -0.72 6.29 15.00
C LYS A 54 -1.59 6.88 16.11
N ALA A 55 -1.32 8.12 16.52
CA ALA A 55 -2.09 8.80 17.56
C ALA A 55 -3.56 9.01 17.18
N GLY A 56 -3.85 9.13 15.88
CA GLY A 56 -5.21 9.29 15.36
C GLY A 56 -6.11 8.05 15.47
N GLY A 57 -5.57 6.88 15.82
CA GLY A 57 -6.35 5.68 16.16
C GLY A 57 -7.30 5.19 15.06
N LEU A 58 -8.47 4.68 15.47
CA LEU A 58 -9.47 4.13 14.53
C LEU A 58 -10.01 5.18 13.54
N PRO A 59 -10.33 6.43 13.93
CA PRO A 59 -10.76 7.46 12.99
C PRO A 59 -9.76 7.70 11.86
N MET A 60 -8.47 7.81 12.18
CA MET A 60 -7.41 7.97 11.19
C MET A 60 -7.34 6.76 10.24
N ALA A 61 -7.44 5.55 10.77
CA ALA A 61 -7.45 4.34 9.94
C ALA A 61 -8.66 4.27 8.99
N LYS A 62 -9.85 4.73 9.42
CA LYS A 62 -11.03 4.78 8.56
C LYS A 62 -10.87 5.81 7.45
N TRP A 63 -10.40 7.01 7.80
CA TRP A 63 -10.18 8.08 6.83
C TRP A 63 -9.14 7.69 5.76
N LEU A 64 -8.01 7.10 6.17
CA LEU A 64 -7.01 6.57 5.23
C LEU A 64 -7.57 5.44 4.36
N HIS A 65 -8.37 4.55 4.92
CA HIS A 65 -9.00 3.48 4.17
C HIS A 65 -9.97 4.01 3.10
N GLU A 66 -10.78 5.02 3.41
CA GLU A 66 -11.65 5.68 2.42
C GLU A 66 -10.85 6.24 1.25
N ILE A 67 -9.73 6.92 1.52
CA ILE A 67 -8.83 7.45 0.48
C ILE A 67 -8.23 6.32 -0.36
N PHE A 68 -7.72 5.26 0.28
CA PHE A 68 -7.10 4.15 -0.46
C PHE A 68 -8.08 3.39 -1.33
N VAL A 69 -9.32 3.20 -0.87
CA VAL A 69 -10.38 2.58 -1.68
C VAL A 69 -10.76 3.48 -2.84
N ASP A 70 -10.90 4.79 -2.60
CA ASP A 70 -11.24 5.75 -3.66
C ASP A 70 -10.18 5.77 -4.77
N ILE A 71 -8.90 5.83 -4.40
CA ILE A 71 -7.78 5.74 -5.35
C ILE A 71 -7.83 4.39 -6.08
N TRP A 72 -8.02 3.28 -5.37
CA TRP A 72 -8.05 1.95 -5.99
C TRP A 72 -9.16 1.77 -7.03
N GLU A 73 -10.34 2.35 -6.78
CA GLU A 73 -11.52 2.19 -7.63
C GLU A 73 -11.58 3.22 -8.78
N ASN A 74 -11.06 4.44 -8.56
CA ASN A 74 -11.26 5.58 -9.45
C ASN A 74 -9.98 6.10 -10.12
N GLU A 75 -8.78 5.67 -9.71
CA GLU A 75 -7.55 6.12 -10.34
C GLU A 75 -7.46 5.63 -11.79
N THR A 76 -7.28 6.58 -12.71
CA THR A 76 -7.00 6.28 -14.11
C THR A 76 -5.50 6.19 -14.26
N ILE A 77 -4.99 5.00 -14.58
CA ILE A 77 -3.57 4.84 -14.93
C ILE A 77 -3.34 5.66 -16.20
N VAL A 78 -2.64 6.79 -16.08
CA VAL A 78 -2.17 7.53 -17.24
C VAL A 78 -0.99 6.72 -17.79
N GLU A 79 -1.14 6.14 -18.98
CA GLU A 79 -0.01 5.50 -19.66
C GLU A 79 1.00 6.59 -20.04
N ASP A 80 2.27 6.40 -19.66
CA ASP A 80 3.41 7.26 -20.04
C ASP A 80 3.64 7.28 -21.57
#